data_AF-A0A4R4E0T2-F1
#
_entry.id   AF-A0A4R4E0T2-F1
#
_cell.length_a   1.000
_cell.length_b   1.000
_cell.length_c   1.000
_cell.angle_alpha   90.00
_cell.angle_beta   90.00
_cell.angle_gamma   90.00
#
_symmetry.space_group_name_H-M   'P 1'
#
loop_
_entity.id
_entity.type
_entity.pdbx_description
1 polymer ?
#
loop_
_entity_poly.entity_id
_entity_poly.type
_entity_poly.pdbx_seq_one_letter_code
_entity_poly.pdbx_strand_id
1 'polypeptide(L)' 'MKDIGYRIKCVRKENNLNQTQFAKSIGISQGNLSEIEMGNINPSA' A
#
# COMPACT_ATOMS: atom_id res chain seq x y z
N MET A 1 16.13 0.55 1.78
CA MET A 1 14.98 1.49 1.82
C MET A 1 14.77 2.17 0.47
N LYS A 2 14.53 1.42 -0.60
CA LYS A 2 14.16 1.96 -1.94
C LYS A 2 13.02 1.14 -2.57
N ASP A 3 12.15 0.60 -1.74
CA ASP A 3 11.05 -0.25 -2.22
C ASP A 3 9.79 0.60 -2.44
N ILE A 4 9.10 0.37 -3.56
CA ILE A 4 7.85 1.06 -3.89
C ILE A 4 6.78 0.82 -2.81
N GLY A 5 6.75 -0.37 -2.21
CA GLY A 5 5.87 -0.73 -1.11
C GLY A 5 6.06 0.16 0.12
N TYR A 6 7.31 0.51 0.43
CA TYR A 6 7.62 1.41 1.53
C TYR A 6 7.09 2.83 1.26
N ARG A 7 7.22 3.34 0.03
CA ARG A 7 6.71 4.66 -0.35
C ARG A 7 5.18 4.72 -0.26
N ILE A 8 4.52 3.66 -0.74
CA ILE A 8 3.06 3.51 -0.64
C ILE A 8 2.62 3.53 0.84
N LYS A 9 3.34 2.80 1.70
CA LYS A 9 3.10 2.79 3.14
C LYS A 9 3.28 4.17 3.79
N CYS A 10 4.28 4.93 3.38
CA CYS A 10 4.49 6.30 3.84
C CYS A 10 3.31 7.21 3.49
N VAL A 11 2.90 7.24 2.22
CA VAL A 11 1.75 8.03 1.76
C VAL A 11 0.49 7.68 2.55
N ARG A 12 0.21 6.39 2.76
CA ARG A 12 -0.93 5.96 3.56
C ARG A 12 -0.88 6.53 4.99
N LYS A 13 0.28 6.43 5.64
CA LYS A 13 0.46 6.90 7.02
C LYS A 13 0.40 8.43 7.14
N GLU A 14 0.96 9.17 6.18
CA GLU A 14 0.87 10.64 6.12
C GLU A 14 -0.58 11.13 6.01
N ASN A 15 -1.44 10.34 5.38
CA ASN A 15 -2.88 10.60 5.29
C ASN A 15 -3.68 10.05 6.49
N ASN A 16 -3.03 9.51 7.53
CA ASN A 16 -3.67 8.90 8.70
C ASN A 16 -4.69 7.79 8.36
N LEU A 17 -4.46 7.07 7.25
CA LEU A 17 -5.35 6.00 6.81
C LEU A 17 -4.86 4.63 7.30
N ASN A 18 -5.80 3.78 7.70
CA ASN A 18 -5.52 2.36 7.85
C ASN A 18 -5.49 1.67 6.46
N GLN A 19 -4.98 0.44 6.40
CA GLN A 19 -4.84 -0.28 5.12
C GLN A 19 -6.19 -0.51 4.44
N THR A 20 -7.25 -0.79 5.18
CA THR A 20 -8.60 -0.98 4.62
C THR A 20 -9.14 0.29 3.95
N GLN A 21 -8.99 1.44 4.61
CA GLN A 21 -9.42 2.73 4.08
C GLN A 21 -8.64 3.11 2.82
N PHE A 22 -7.32 2.94 2.85
CA PHE A 22 -6.47 3.28 1.72
C PHE A 22 -6.67 2.33 0.53
N ALA A 23 -6.75 1.02 0.78
CA ALA A 23 -7.06 0.03 -0.25
C ALA A 23 -8.40 0.33 -0.94
N LYS A 24 -9.42 0.67 -0.16
CA LYS A 24 -10.72 1.12 -0.67
C LYS A 24 -10.61 2.38 -1.53
N SER A 25 -9.77 3.36 -1.14
CA SER A 25 -9.59 4.60 -1.91
C SER A 25 -8.92 4.40 -3.28
N ILE A 26 -8.09 3.36 -3.43
CA ILE A 26 -7.37 3.06 -4.68
C ILE A 26 -7.94 1.85 -5.43
N GLY A 27 -9.09 1.32 -4.98
CA GLY A 27 -9.83 0.27 -5.69
C GLY A 27 -9.20 -1.13 -5.62
N ILE A 28 -8.42 -1.44 -4.58
CA ILE A 28 -7.81 -2.77 -4.38
C ILE A 28 -8.25 -3.41 -3.06
N SER A 29 -7.96 -4.70 -2.89
CA SER A 29 -8.19 -5.40 -1.62
C SER A 29 -7.16 -4.98 -0.56
N GLN A 30 -7.54 -5.03 0.72
CA GLN A 30 -6.60 -4.78 1.82
C GLN A 30 -5.44 -5.79 1.84
N GLY A 31 -5.70 -7.04 1.47
CA GLY A 31 -4.66 -8.07 1.33
C GLY A 31 -3.62 -7.72 0.26
N ASN A 32 -4.07 -7.28 -0.92
CA ASN A 32 -3.16 -6.82 -1.99
C ASN A 32 -2.31 -5.63 -1.52
N LEU A 33 -2.91 -4.66 -0.83
CA LEU A 33 -2.17 -3.53 -0.27
C LEU A 33 -1.11 -4.01 0.74
N SER A 34 -1.44 -4.98 1.59
CA SER A 34 -0.49 -5.51 2.58
C SER A 34 0.71 -6.16 1.92
N GLU A 35 0.49 -7.01 0.91
CA GLU A 35 1.55 -7.67 0.15
C GLU A 35 2.43 -6.65 -0.59
N ILE A 36 1.84 -5.58 -1.14
CA ILE A 36 2.58 -4.47 -1.75
C ILE A 36 3.42 -3.75 -0.69
N GLU A 37 2.86 -3.38 0.46
CA GLU A 37 3.59 -2.68 1.53
C GLU A 37 4.70 -3.51 2.16
N MET A 38 4.61 -4.84 2.08
CA MET A 38 5.63 -5.80 2.51
C MET A 38 6.72 -6.03 1.46
N GLY A 39 6.51 -5.61 0.21
CA GLY A 39 7.42 -5.86 -0.92
C GLY A 39 7.31 -7.26 -1.51
N ASN A 40 6.26 -8.01 -1.17
CA ASN A 40 6.01 -9.35 -1.70
C ASN A 40 5.44 -9.32 -3.12
N ILE A 41 4.71 -8.26 -3.45
CA ILE A 41 4.11 -8.05 -4.77
C ILE A 41 4.58 -6.70 -5.28
N ASN A 42 5.24 -6.72 -6.43
CA ASN A 42 5.43 -5.50 -7.22
C ASN A 42 4.09 -5.17 -7.88
N PRO A 43 3.48 -3.99 -7.62
CA PRO A 43 2.33 -3.56 -8.37
C PRO A 43 2.71 -3.54 -9.86
N SER A 44 1.99 -4.30 -10.68
CA SER A 44 2.20 -4.33 -12.13
C SER A 44 1.91 -2.95 -12.70
N ALA A 45 2.70 -2.56 -13.71
CA ALA A 45 2.52 -1.31 -14.45
C ALA A 45 1.15 -1.25 -15.15
#